data_AF-A0A1F8N9V7-F1
#
_entry.id   AF-A0A1F8N9V7-F1
#
_cell.length_a   1.000
_cell.length_b   1.000
_cell.length_c   1.000
_cell.angle_alpha   90.00
_cell.angle_beta   90.00
_cell.angle_gamma   90.00
#
_symmetry.space_group_name_H-M   'P 1'
#
loop_
_entity.id
_entity.type
_entity.pdbx_description
1 polymer ?
#
loop_
_entity_poly.entity_id
_entity_poly.type
_entity_poly.pdbx_seq_one_letter_code
_entity_poly.pdbx_strand_id
1 'polypeptide(L)' 'MEFFGMGMGEILLILVIALVIFGPGKIIDVGRTMGRMAHNLKKATSGLTAQLSTELDEKKDTGPGPERQTRENK' A
#
# COMPACT_ATOMS: atom_id res chain seq x y z
N MET A 1 -16.53 -22.27 -4.03
CA MET A 1 -16.97 -21.10 -4.82
C MET A 1 -16.61 -21.39 -6.26
N GLU A 2 -17.59 -21.66 -7.12
CA GLU A 2 -17.37 -21.79 -8.55
C GLU A 2 -17.26 -20.37 -9.13
N PHE A 3 -16.04 -19.93 -9.42
CA PHE A 3 -15.83 -18.68 -10.15
C PHE A 3 -16.53 -18.83 -11.50
N PHE A 4 -17.64 -18.10 -11.70
CA PHE A 4 -18.40 -18.06 -12.95
C PHE A 4 -19.08 -19.37 -13.41
N GLY A 5 -19.39 -20.29 -12.48
CA GLY A 5 -19.98 -21.58 -12.85
C GLY A 5 -19.10 -22.42 -13.79
N MET A 6 -17.81 -22.05 -13.89
CA MET A 6 -16.80 -22.69 -14.71
C MET A 6 -15.72 -23.26 -13.80
N GLY A 7 -15.32 -24.50 -14.07
CA GLY A 7 -14.24 -25.16 -13.36
C GLY A 7 -12.89 -24.49 -13.63
N MET A 8 -11.90 -24.77 -12.77
CA MET A 8 -10.53 -24.27 -12.93
C MET A 8 -9.96 -24.54 -14.33
N GLY A 9 -10.33 -25.68 -14.95
CA GLY A 9 -9.89 -26.06 -16.29
C GLY A 9 -10.43 -25.16 -17.41
N GLU A 10 -11.69 -24.74 -17.33
CA GLU A 10 -12.31 -23.87 -18.34
C GLU A 10 -11.70 -22.47 -18.30
N ILE A 11 -11.45 -21.93 -17.10
CA ILE A 11 -10.74 -20.66 -16.91
C ILE A 11 -9.33 -20.75 -17.51
N LEU A 12 -8.63 -21.86 -17.29
CA LEU A 12 -7.27 -22.07 -17.79
C LEU A 12 -7.24 -22.17 -19.32
N LEU A 13 -8.25 -22.81 -19.94
CA LEU A 13 -8.39 -22.86 -21.39
C LEU A 13 -8.57 -21.47 -22.01
N ILE A 14 -9.46 -20.65 -21.44
CA ILE A 14 -9.68 -19.26 -21.89
C ILE A 14 -8.39 -18.45 -21.73
N LEU A 15 -7.69 -18.61 -20.60
CA LEU A 15 -6.42 -17.95 -20.34
C LEU A 15 -5.38 -18.31 -21.41
N VAL A 16 -5.26 -19.59 -21.79
CA VAL A 16 -4.31 -20.03 -22.82
C VAL A 16 -4.64 -19.39 -24.17
N ILE A 17 -5.92 -19.36 -24.58
CA ILE A 17 -6.32 -18.71 -25.83
C ILE A 17 -5.97 -17.21 -25.80
N ALA A 18 -6.29 -16.52 -24.71
CA ALA A 18 -5.92 -15.13 -24.53
C ALA A 18 -4.40 -14.92 -24.57
N LEU A 19 -3.63 -15.84 -23.97
CA LEU A 19 -2.16 -15.81 -23.98
C LEU A 19 -1.56 -16.10 -25.35
N VAL A 20 -2.22 -16.86 -26.22
CA VAL A 20 -1.77 -17.04 -27.61
C VAL A 20 -1.97 -15.75 -28.41
N ILE A 21 -3.09 -15.06 -28.21
CA ILE A 21 -3.40 -13.80 -28.90
C ILE A 21 -2.52 -12.65 -28.40
N PHE A 22 -2.44 -12.47 -27.08
CA PHE A 22 -1.71 -11.37 -26.46
C PHE A 22 -0.23 -11.69 -26.22
N GLY A 23 0.12 -12.97 -26.08
CA GLY A 23 1.46 -13.42 -25.68
C GLY A 23 1.66 -13.37 -24.16
N PRO A 24 2.33 -14.37 -23.55
CA PRO A 24 2.67 -14.33 -22.11
C PRO A 24 3.62 -13.19 -21.76
N GLY A 25 4.44 -12.76 -22.72
CA GLY A 25 5.32 -11.61 -22.55
C GLY A 25 4.58 -10.31 -22.24
N LYS A 26 3.41 -10.07 -22.87
CA LYS A 26 2.63 -8.85 -22.66
C LYS A 26 2.01 -8.78 -21.27
N ILE A 27 1.43 -9.90 -20.78
CA ILE A 27 0.92 -9.98 -19.41
C ILE A 27 2.03 -9.70 -18.39
N ILE A 28 3.21 -10.32 -18.57
CA ILE A 28 4.36 -10.11 -17.67
C ILE A 28 4.86 -8.67 -17.75
N ASP A 29 4.89 -8.06 -18.93
CA ASP A 29 5.36 -6.68 -19.11
C ASP A 29 4.44 -5.65 -18.43
N VAL A 30 3.12 -5.84 -18.57
CA VAL A 30 2.11 -5.06 -17.84
C VAL A 30 2.29 -5.25 -16.33
N GLY A 31 2.45 -6.49 -15.86
CA GLY A 31 2.70 -6.80 -14.45
C GLY A 31 3.97 -6.15 -13.90
N ARG A 32 5.08 -6.16 -14.65
CA ARG A 32 6.33 -5.48 -14.28
C ARG A 32 6.14 -3.97 -14.18
N THR A 33 5.41 -3.37 -15.10
CA THR A 33 5.16 -1.92 -15.13
C THR A 33 4.25 -1.51 -13.98
N MET A 34 3.16 -2.25 -13.74
CA MET A 34 2.29 -2.04 -12.59
C MET A 34 3.04 -2.23 -11.27
N GLY A 35 3.91 -3.23 -11.18
CA GLY A 35 4.72 -3.50 -9.99
C GLY A 35 5.71 -2.37 -9.68
N ARG A 36 6.37 -1.82 -10.69
CA ARG A 36 7.23 -0.63 -10.54
C ARG A 36 6.42 0.59 -10.09
N MET A 37 5.23 0.79 -10.66
CA MET A 37 4.33 1.87 -10.25
C MET A 37 3.92 1.70 -8.78
N ALA A 38 3.45 0.52 -8.38
CA ALA A 38 3.06 0.22 -7.00
C ALA A 38 4.22 0.40 -6.02
N HIS A 39 5.45 0.02 -6.40
CA HIS A 39 6.64 0.23 -5.58
C HIS A 39 6.93 1.72 -5.36
N ASN A 40 6.87 2.51 -6.42
CA ASN A 40 7.11 3.96 -6.35
C ASN A 40 6.00 4.67 -5.56
N LEU A 41 4.74 4.28 -5.75
CA LEU A 41 3.61 4.77 -4.97
C LEU A 41 3.81 4.46 -3.48
N LYS A 42 4.15 3.21 -3.12
CA LYS A 42 4.44 2.83 -1.72
C LYS A 42 5.56 3.68 -1.13
N LYS A 43 6.64 3.92 -1.88
CA LYS A 43 7.78 4.72 -1.41
C LYS A 43 7.39 6.19 -1.19
N ALA A 44 6.62 6.77 -2.11
CA ALA A 44 6.08 8.12 -1.98
C ALA A 44 5.13 8.22 -0.77
N THR A 45 4.16 7.33 -0.66
CA THR A 45 3.22 7.29 0.48
C THR A 45 3.95 7.11 1.80
N SER A 46 4.93 6.21 1.89
CA SER A 46 5.71 5.99 3.12
C SER A 46 6.51 7.24 3.53
N GLY A 47 7.07 7.97 2.57
CA GLY A 47 7.79 9.22 2.85
C GLY A 47 6.86 10.32 3.35
N LEU A 48 5.66 10.43 2.75
CA LEU A 48 4.62 11.36 3.19
C LEU A 48 4.13 11.02 4.60
N THR A 49 3.79 9.74 4.86
CA THR A 49 3.35 9.29 6.19
C THR A 49 4.41 9.58 7.25
N ALA A 50 5.69 9.37 6.97
CA ALA A 50 6.77 9.69 7.92
C ALA A 50 6.83 11.18 8.24
N GLN A 51 6.70 12.07 7.24
CA GLN A 51 6.68 13.53 7.45
C GLN A 51 5.47 13.96 8.26
N LEU A 52 4.28 13.48 7.91
CA LEU A 52 3.04 13.74 8.66
C LEU A 52 3.14 13.24 10.10
N SER A 53 3.68 12.05 10.35
CA SER A 53 3.87 11.53 11.70
C SER A 53 4.83 12.40 12.52
N THR A 54 5.92 12.89 11.94
CA THR A 54 6.84 13.82 12.61
C THR A 54 6.17 15.16 12.92
N GLU A 55 5.43 15.76 11.99
CA GLU A 55 4.73 17.03 12.22
C GLU A 55 3.58 16.91 13.25
N LEU A 56 2.91 15.75 13.28
CA LEU A 56 1.83 15.49 14.24
C LEU A 56 2.37 15.22 15.66
N ASP A 57 3.55 14.63 15.80
CA ASP A 57 4.23 14.50 17.10
C ASP A 57 4.76 15.87 17.57
N GLU A 58 5.33 16.68 16.69
CA GLU A 58 5.84 18.01 17.03
C GLU A 58 4.72 18.98 17.44
N LYS A 59 3.53 18.87 16.82
CA LYS A 59 2.35 19.67 17.20
C LYS A 59 1.69 19.20 18.50
N LYS A 60 2.10 18.04 19.05
CA LYS A 60 1.59 17.53 20.33
C LYS A 60 2.29 18.12 21.56
N ASP A 61 3.39 18.86 21.37
CA ASP A 61 4.16 19.50 22.45
C ASP A 61 3.81 20.98 22.70
N THR A 62 2.80 21.54 22.01
CA THR A 62 2.28 22.89 22.30
C THR A 62 0.80 22.85 22.70
N GLY A 63 0.52 22.30 23.89
CA GLY A 63 -0.72 22.45 24.64
C GLY A 63 -0.41 22.45 26.15
N PRO A 64 -0.99 23.36 26.95
CA PRO A 64 -0.44 23.77 28.24
C PRO A 64 -0.58 22.69 29.31
N GLY A 65 0.49 22.44 30.07
CA GLY A 65 0.35 21.72 31.34
C GLY A 65 1.64 21.24 32.00
N PRO A 66 2.51 22.12 32.54
CA PRO A 66 3.34 21.78 33.68
C PRO A 66 2.66 22.23 34.98
N GLU A 67 1.50 21.65 35.34
CA GLU A 67 1.04 21.68 36.75
C GLU A 67 1.75 20.59 37.55
N ARG A 68 3.08 20.68 37.60
CA ARG A 68 3.93 19.86 38.49
C ARG A 68 4.99 20.71 39.18
N GLN A 69 4.58 21.84 39.75
CA GLN A 69 5.40 22.55 40.74
C GLN A 69 4.55 23.48 41.63
N THR A 70 4.00 22.92 42.71
CA THR A 70 3.99 23.59 44.02
C THR A 70 4.09 22.49 45.09
N ARG A 71 5.35 22.13 45.37
CA ARG A 71 5.93 21.95 46.71
C ARG A 71 4.96 21.39 47.75
N GLU A 72 4.91 20.07 47.96
CA GLU A 72 5.82 19.35 48.87
C GLU A 72 7.13 20.12 49.16
N ASN A 73 7.17 20.89 50.26
CA ASN A 73 8.26 20.87 51.26
C ASN A 73 8.02 21.92 52.37
N LYS A 74 7.94 21.41 53.60
CA LYS A 74 8.32 22.00 54.91
C LYS A 74 7.55 23.17 55.52
#